data_AF-A0A397EVF2-F1
#
_entry.id   AF-A0A397EVF2-F1
#
_cell.length_a   1.000
_cell.length_b   1.000
_cell.length_c   1.000
_cell.angle_alpha   90.00
_cell.angle_beta   90.00
_cell.angle_gamma   90.00
#
_symmetry.space_group_name_H-M   'P 1'
#
loop_
_entity.id
_entity.type
_entity.pdbx_description
1 polymer ?
#
loop_
_entity_poly.entity_id
_entity_poly.type
_entity_poly.pdbx_seq_one_letter_code
_entity_poly.pdbx_strand_id
1 'polypeptide(L)'
;YTPSSVITQGSLRLWLDILTPVEATASPAVDISLPPIETFEVRVVIYKAKDVVPGDELSELSDLFVKCWMQSNNDKAQHTDIHRRAKNGKASFNWRMKFDIALPVDPQNELDKGTYVRV
;
A
#
# COMPACT_ATOMS: atom_id res chain seq x y z
N TYR A 1 -0.87 -15.47 4.75
CA TYR A 1 -1.85 -16.57 4.88
C TYR A 1 -2.62 -16.67 3.58
N THR A 2 -2.43 -17.76 2.84
CA THR A 2 -3.19 -18.08 1.63
C THR A 2 -3.96 -19.35 1.94
N PRO A 3 -5.29 -19.30 2.12
CA PRO A 3 -6.10 -20.46 2.52
C PRO A 3 -5.94 -21.69 1.60
N SER A 4 -5.53 -21.48 0.35
CA SER A 4 -5.33 -22.50 -0.68
C SER A 4 -3.89 -23.02 -0.81
N SER A 5 -2.94 -22.52 -0.01
CA SER A 5 -1.55 -22.94 -0.15
C SER A 5 -1.32 -24.31 0.48
N VAL A 6 -0.77 -25.24 -0.31
CA VAL A 6 -0.27 -26.55 0.15
C VAL A 6 1.12 -26.49 0.78
N ILE A 7 1.70 -25.28 0.89
CA ILE A 7 3.05 -25.06 1.44
C ILE A 7 2.94 -24.67 2.92
N THR A 8 3.70 -25.34 3.78
CA THR A 8 3.81 -25.06 5.22
C THR A 8 4.03 -23.56 5.47
N GLN A 9 3.11 -22.93 6.20
CA GLN A 9 3.11 -21.49 6.49
C GLN A 9 3.87 -21.13 7.79
N GLY A 10 4.60 -22.08 8.36
CA GLY A 10 5.35 -21.92 9.61
C GLY A 10 5.13 -23.08 10.57
N SER A 11 5.80 -23.03 11.72
CA SER A 11 5.61 -23.95 12.85
C SER A 11 5.41 -23.15 14.13
N LEU A 12 4.54 -23.62 15.01
CA LEU A 12 4.24 -22.97 16.28
C LEU A 12 4.71 -23.88 17.42
N ARG A 13 5.49 -23.31 18.35
CA ARG A 13 5.90 -24.00 19.58
C ARG A 13 5.42 -23.18 20.76
N LEU A 14 4.63 -23.80 21.63
CA LEU A 14 3.98 -23.16 22.76
C LEU A 14 4.20 -23.99 24.03
N TRP A 15 4.07 -23.32 25.16
CA TRP A 15 3.84 -23.96 26.46
C TRP A 15 2.34 -23.99 26.72
N LEU A 16 1.86 -25.03 27.39
CA LEU A 16 0.45 -25.21 27.69
C LEU A 16 0.28 -25.35 29.20
N ASP A 17 -0.42 -24.40 29.79
CA ASP A 17 -0.81 -24.44 31.20
C ASP A 17 -2.21 -25.05 31.31
N ILE A 18 -2.37 -26.02 32.21
CA ILE A 18 -3.68 -26.64 32.50
C ILE A 18 -4.23 -25.99 33.75
N LEU A 19 -5.28 -25.20 33.59
CA LEU A 19 -5.92 -24.45 34.67
C LEU A 19 -7.09 -25.22 35.29
N THR A 20 -7.30 -25.07 36.59
CA THR A 20 -8.56 -25.47 37.23
C THR A 20 -9.71 -24.56 36.78
N PRO A 21 -10.98 -24.96 36.92
CA PRO A 21 -12.12 -24.12 36.53
C PRO A 21 -12.16 -22.74 37.19
N VAL A 22 -11.67 -22.62 38.43
CA VAL A 22 -11.61 -21.35 39.18
C VAL A 22 -10.55 -20.42 38.57
N GLU A 23 -9.37 -20.94 38.25
CA GLU A 23 -8.28 -20.18 37.63
C GLU A 23 -8.62 -19.75 36.20
N ALA A 24 -9.28 -20.64 35.43
CA ALA A 24 -9.75 -20.34 34.07
C ALA A 24 -10.80 -19.21 34.06
N THR A 25 -11.63 -19.10 35.10
CA THR A 25 -12.60 -18.01 35.23
C THR A 25 -11.90 -16.68 35.56
N ALA A 26 -10.82 -16.72 36.34
CA ALA A 26 -10.04 -15.53 36.71
C ALA A 26 -9.23 -14.96 35.53
N SER A 27 -8.82 -15.80 34.57
CA SER A 27 -8.10 -15.39 33.36
C SER A 27 -8.92 -15.73 32.11
N PRO A 28 -9.82 -14.84 31.65
CA PRO A 28 -10.62 -15.09 30.46
C PRO A 28 -9.73 -15.30 29.24
N ALA A 29 -10.21 -16.12 28.30
CA ALA A 29 -9.52 -16.36 27.04
C ALA A 29 -9.29 -15.03 26.30
N VAL A 30 -8.07 -14.84 25.81
CA VAL A 30 -7.73 -13.71 24.95
C VAL A 30 -8.44 -13.90 23.62
N ASP A 31 -9.20 -12.90 23.19
CA ASP A 31 -9.74 -12.88 21.84
C ASP A 31 -8.60 -12.66 20.84
N ILE A 32 -8.37 -13.68 20.02
CA ILE A 32 -7.37 -13.68 18.94
C ILE A 32 -8.04 -13.53 17.56
N SER A 33 -9.30 -13.09 17.53
CA SER A 33 -9.98 -12.76 16.28
C SER A 33 -9.20 -11.70 15.51
N LEU A 34 -9.33 -11.72 14.18
CA LEU A 34 -8.72 -10.70 13.35
C LEU A 34 -9.36 -9.34 13.67
N PRO A 35 -8.58 -8.25 13.73
CA PRO A 35 -9.16 -6.93 13.91
C PRO A 35 -10.13 -6.62 12.76
N PRO A 36 -11.21 -5.87 13.02
CA PRO A 36 -12.16 -5.49 11.98
C PRO A 36 -11.46 -4.65 10.91
N ILE A 37 -11.98 -4.74 9.69
CA ILE A 37 -11.50 -3.91 8.58
C ILE A 37 -12.00 -2.48 8.78
N GLU A 38 -11.05 -1.54 8.83
CA GLU A 38 -11.28 -0.11 8.94
C GLU A 38 -10.77 0.63 7.69
N THR A 39 -11.38 1.76 7.38
CA THR A 39 -10.98 2.60 6.25
C THR A 39 -9.97 3.66 6.70
N PHE A 40 -8.86 3.78 5.97
CA PHE A 40 -7.80 4.75 6.18
C PHE A 40 -7.59 5.60 4.94
N GLU A 41 -7.13 6.85 5.12
CA GLU A 41 -6.75 7.75 4.02
C GLU A 41 -5.23 7.79 3.88
N VAL A 42 -4.71 7.29 2.75
CA VAL A 42 -3.31 7.46 2.35
C VAL A 42 -3.18 8.77 1.58
N ARG A 43 -2.26 9.63 2.03
CA ARG A 43 -1.94 10.88 1.35
C ARG A 43 -0.59 10.80 0.65
N VAL A 44 -0.59 10.99 -0.66
CA VAL A 44 0.63 11.10 -1.45
C VAL A 44 0.83 12.57 -1.81
N VAL A 45 1.95 13.15 -1.38
CA VAL A 45 2.25 14.56 -1.62
C VAL A 45 3.40 14.68 -2.62
N ILE A 46 3.09 15.19 -3.81
CA ILE A 46 4.07 15.45 -4.86
C ILE A 46 4.52 16.91 -4.74
N TYR A 47 5.70 17.11 -4.14
CA TYR A 47 6.26 18.46 -4.02
C TYR A 47 6.94 18.92 -5.31
N LYS A 48 7.96 18.18 -5.76
CA LYS A 48 8.81 18.53 -6.90
C LYS A 48 9.42 17.28 -7.55
N ALA A 49 9.75 17.39 -8.83
CA ALA A 49 10.58 16.46 -9.58
C ALA A 49 11.90 17.14 -9.99
N LYS A 50 12.98 16.38 -10.06
CA LYS A 50 14.30 16.82 -10.53
C LYS A 50 14.98 15.66 -11.26
N ASP A 51 15.94 15.99 -12.11
CA ASP A 51 16.78 15.00 -12.82
C ASP A 51 15.94 14.05 -13.71
N VAL A 52 14.80 14.52 -14.21
CA VAL A 52 13.97 13.79 -15.17
C VAL A 52 14.61 13.87 -16.56
N VAL A 53 14.79 12.73 -17.21
CA VAL A 53 15.33 12.65 -18.57
C VAL A 53 14.41 13.42 -19.52
N PRO A 54 14.94 14.37 -20.32
CA PRO A 54 14.13 15.09 -21.29
C PRO A 54 13.53 14.15 -22.34
N GLY A 55 12.26 14.35 -22.66
CA GLY A 55 11.57 13.62 -23.73
C GLY A 55 11.91 14.13 -25.15
N ASP A 56 12.46 15.34 -25.28
CA ASP A 56 12.97 15.90 -26.53
C ASP A 56 14.45 16.25 -26.37
N GLU A 57 15.31 15.49 -27.07
CA GLU A 57 16.77 15.66 -27.04
C GLU A 57 17.24 16.95 -27.73
N LEU A 58 16.46 17.50 -28.68
CA LEU A 58 16.86 18.70 -29.43
C LEU A 58 16.55 19.98 -28.65
N SER A 59 15.40 20.04 -27.97
CA SER A 59 15.00 21.22 -27.19
C SER A 59 15.35 21.13 -25.72
N GLU A 60 15.65 19.93 -25.20
CA GLU A 60 15.84 19.63 -23.77
C GLU A 60 14.65 20.07 -22.88
N LEU A 61 13.46 20.14 -23.46
CA LEU A 61 12.23 20.53 -22.78
C LEU A 61 11.28 19.33 -22.68
N SER A 62 10.47 19.31 -21.63
CA SER A 62 9.48 18.24 -21.43
C SER A 62 8.22 18.73 -20.75
N ASP A 63 7.07 18.20 -21.14
CA ASP A 63 5.83 18.39 -20.40
C ASP A 63 5.77 17.32 -19.32
N LEU A 64 5.80 17.73 -18.05
CA LEU A 64 5.91 16.81 -16.91
C LEU A 64 4.61 16.76 -16.10
N PHE A 65 4.16 15.56 -15.77
CA PHE A 65 3.08 15.31 -14.83
C PHE A 65 3.34 14.00 -14.08
N VAL A 66 2.72 13.82 -12.92
CA VAL A 66 2.80 12.57 -12.15
C VAL A 66 1.43 11.92 -12.13
N LYS A 67 1.37 10.62 -12.46
CA LYS A 67 0.18 9.77 -12.30
C LYS A 67 0.45 8.73 -11.21
N CYS A 68 -0.44 8.63 -10.24
CA CYS A 68 -0.36 7.64 -9.17
C CYS A 68 -1.68 6.87 -9.07
N TRP A 69 -1.59 5.60 -8.74
CA TRP A 69 -2.74 4.73 -8.48
C TRP A 69 -2.38 3.74 -7.38
N MET A 70 -3.41 3.27 -6.67
CA MET A 70 -3.27 2.11 -5.80
C MET A 70 -3.42 0.86 -6.66
N GLN A 71 -2.60 -0.16 -6.41
CA GLN A 71 -2.65 -1.39 -7.19
C GLN A 71 -4.03 -2.04 -7.19
N SER A 72 -4.70 -2.03 -6.03
CA SER A 72 -6.04 -2.58 -5.90
C SER A 72 -7.13 -1.76 -6.57
N ASN A 73 -6.80 -0.57 -7.06
CA ASN A 73 -7.78 0.39 -7.57
C ASN A 73 -7.22 1.24 -8.71
N ASN A 74 -6.75 0.59 -9.78
CA ASN A 74 -6.14 1.26 -10.93
C ASN A 74 -7.10 2.26 -11.62
N ASP A 75 -8.41 1.98 -11.58
CA ASP A 75 -9.45 2.84 -12.15
C ASP A 75 -9.59 4.19 -11.42
N LYS A 76 -9.04 4.31 -10.19
CA LYS A 76 -8.99 5.55 -9.40
C LYS A 76 -7.63 6.25 -9.48
N ALA A 77 -6.90 6.08 -10.57
CA ALA A 77 -5.65 6.79 -10.79
C ALA A 77 -5.87 8.32 -10.73
N GLN A 78 -5.02 9.00 -9.97
CA GLN A 78 -5.00 10.47 -9.87
C GLN A 78 -3.75 11.00 -10.57
N HIS A 79 -3.83 12.23 -11.06
CA HIS A 79 -2.70 12.89 -11.70
C HIS A 79 -2.57 14.35 -11.23
N THR A 80 -1.37 14.88 -11.34
CA THR A 80 -1.09 16.31 -11.16
C THR A 80 -1.53 17.10 -12.40
N ASP A 81 -1.48 18.42 -12.31
CA ASP A 81 -1.40 19.28 -13.48
C ASP A 81 -0.10 19.02 -14.29
N ILE A 82 -0.07 19.58 -15.50
CA ILE A 82 1.07 19.45 -16.42
C ILE A 82 1.97 20.68 -16.28
N HIS A 83 3.21 20.47 -15.85
CA HIS A 83 4.26 21.46 -15.92
C HIS A 83 4.81 21.51 -17.36
N ARG A 84 4.36 22.49 -18.14
CA ARG A 84 4.70 22.60 -19.56
C ARG A 84 6.12 23.07 -19.78
N ARG A 85 6.80 22.48 -20.76
CA ARG A 85 8.16 22.87 -21.22
C ARG A 85 9.14 23.02 -20.06
N ALA A 86 9.12 22.08 -19.13
CA ALA A 86 10.08 21.97 -18.05
C ALA A 86 11.50 21.82 -18.62
N LYS A 87 12.42 22.67 -18.19
CA LYS A 87 13.84 22.62 -18.56
C LYS A 87 14.63 21.86 -17.50
N ASN A 88 15.68 21.14 -17.91
CA ASN A 88 16.58 20.38 -17.03
C ASN A 88 15.85 19.34 -16.16
N GLY A 89 14.70 18.81 -16.61
CA GLY A 89 13.97 17.77 -15.88
C GLY A 89 13.41 18.21 -14.52
N LYS A 90 13.11 19.50 -14.34
CA LYS A 90 12.61 20.05 -13.06
C LYS A 90 11.16 20.47 -13.16
N ALA A 91 10.33 20.05 -12.20
CA ALA A 91 8.95 20.51 -12.05
C ALA A 91 8.59 20.69 -10.58
N SER A 92 7.71 21.64 -10.29
CA SER A 92 7.12 21.85 -8.95
C SER A 92 5.61 21.71 -9.05
N PHE A 93 5.02 20.94 -8.15
CA PHE A 93 3.59 20.59 -8.19
C PHE A 93 2.86 20.99 -6.90
N ASN A 94 3.47 20.78 -5.72
CA ASN A 94 2.82 20.95 -4.41
C ASN A 94 1.41 20.29 -4.36
N TRP A 95 1.29 19.11 -4.96
CA TRP A 95 0.03 18.41 -5.17
C TRP A 95 -0.21 17.36 -4.09
N ARG A 96 -1.47 17.15 -3.70
CA ARG A 96 -1.87 16.20 -2.66
C ARG A 96 -2.93 15.26 -3.21
N MET A 97 -2.59 13.99 -3.35
CA MET A 97 -3.51 12.92 -3.72
C MET A 97 -3.97 12.18 -2.46
N LYS A 98 -5.23 11.79 -2.43
CA LYS A 98 -5.87 11.07 -1.32
C LYS A 98 -6.42 9.76 -1.83
N PHE A 99 -6.04 8.66 -1.20
CA PHE A 99 -6.50 7.32 -1.55
C PHE A 99 -7.09 6.65 -0.32
N ASP A 100 -8.33 6.23 -0.40
CA ASP A 100 -8.95 5.43 0.65
C ASP A 100 -8.50 3.97 0.51
N ILE A 101 -8.05 3.38 1.61
CA ILE A 101 -7.65 1.98 1.71
C ILE A 101 -8.35 1.30 2.88
N ALA A 102 -8.59 0.01 2.77
CA ALA A 102 -9.15 -0.80 3.84
C ALA A 102 -8.02 -1.63 4.50
N LEU A 103 -7.90 -1.57 5.83
CA LEU A 103 -6.92 -2.32 6.61
C LEU A 103 -7.57 -3.03 7.81
N PRO A 104 -7.13 -4.24 8.20
CA PRO A 104 -6.09 -5.04 7.54
C PRO A 104 -6.52 -5.47 6.14
N VAL A 105 -5.54 -5.62 5.25
CA VAL A 105 -5.77 -6.08 3.88
C VAL A 105 -6.46 -7.44 3.91
N ASP A 106 -7.54 -7.60 3.14
CA ASP A 106 -8.20 -8.89 2.99
C ASP A 106 -7.24 -9.87 2.28
N PRO A 107 -6.75 -10.93 2.96
CA PRO A 107 -5.83 -11.89 2.36
C PRO A 107 -6.47 -12.73 1.24
N GLN A 108 -7.78 -12.65 1.04
CA GLN A 108 -8.50 -13.29 -0.07
C GLN A 108 -8.66 -12.38 -1.29
N ASN A 109 -8.49 -11.07 -1.12
CA ASN A 109 -8.57 -10.12 -2.23
C ASN A 109 -7.24 -10.05 -2.98
N GLU A 110 -7.16 -10.70 -4.14
CA GLU A 110 -5.97 -10.71 -5.00
C GLU A 110 -5.56 -9.30 -5.48
N LEU A 111 -6.48 -8.35 -5.54
CA LEU A 111 -6.19 -6.96 -5.93
C LEU A 111 -5.33 -6.22 -4.88
N ASP A 112 -5.45 -6.60 -3.60
CA ASP A 112 -4.71 -5.98 -2.50
C ASP A 112 -3.36 -6.66 -2.23
N LYS A 113 -3.11 -7.83 -2.82
CA LYS A 113 -1.82 -8.51 -2.78
C LYS A 113 -0.90 -7.84 -3.80
N GLY A 114 -0.12 -6.86 -3.35
CA GLY A 114 0.84 -6.16 -4.20
C GLY A 114 1.63 -7.12 -5.09
N THR A 115 1.72 -6.85 -6.40
CA THR A 115 2.47 -7.70 -7.33
C THR A 115 3.95 -7.46 -7.11
N TYR A 116 4.64 -8.46 -6.56
CA TYR A 116 6.09 -8.51 -6.62
C TYR A 116 6.50 -8.90 -8.03
N VAL A 117 6.74 -7.90 -8.89
CA VAL A 117 7.50 -8.14 -10.12
C VAL A 117 8.95 -8.35 -9.69
N ARG A 118 9.41 -9.59 -9.66
CA ARG A 118 10.84 -9.88 -9.60
C ARG A 118 11.41 -9.47 -10.95
N VAL A 119 12.21 -8.40 -10.95
CA VAL A 119 13.10 -8.03 -12.05
C VAL A 119 14.32 -8.95 -12.04
#